data_AF-A0A1N7JHI0-F1
#
_entry.id   AF-A0A1N7JHI0-F1
#
_cell.length_a   1.000
_cell.length_b   1.000
_cell.length_c   1.000
_cell.angle_alpha   90.00
_cell.angle_beta   90.00
_cell.angle_gamma   90.00
#
_symmetry.space_group_name_H-M   'P 1'
#
loop_
_entity.id
_entity.type
_entity.pdbx_description
1 polymer ?
#
loop_
_entity_poly.entity_id
_entity_poly.type
_entity_poly.pdbx_seq_one_letter_code
_entity_poly.pdbx_strand_id
1 'polypeptide(L)'
;MNMMKKPLLKILFIASLASVIYSCKKEIKKTVILKNDSHGVKKDSNAAKNDQNVENHQVVYNEIKALKKASNYADGPIQSFDMSFTNQIFKVRYIEDRAYIRYEIDGKVIQDWQFLNVNFYYDSSYEIAQKDSHMLYNESNSSGILLFPSFTEEYAAYFVYEFNNNKLQYVKEIILNMSMPAEVWSNVHIFKAVREKNTMQISLSDNKGKEYLFQDREEVRENESPENRNLSKDLILLNSKK
;
A
#
# COMPACT_ATOMS: atom_id res chain seq x y z
N MET A 1 5.20 -66.89 -47.63
CA MET A 1 4.96 -67.56 -46.33
C MET A 1 5.71 -66.77 -45.26
N ASN A 2 5.10 -66.57 -44.09
CA ASN A 2 5.39 -65.60 -42.99
C ASN A 2 5.00 -64.14 -43.32
N MET A 3 3.86 -63.61 -42.86
CA MET A 3 3.48 -63.14 -41.49
C MET A 3 4.54 -62.20 -40.90
N MET A 4 4.30 -60.95 -40.48
CA MET A 4 3.21 -60.45 -39.62
C MET A 4 3.18 -58.89 -39.60
N LYS A 5 1.96 -58.30 -39.50
CA LYS A 5 1.44 -57.20 -38.60
C LYS A 5 2.44 -56.09 -38.15
N LYS A 6 2.17 -54.77 -38.07
CA LYS A 6 1.03 -53.82 -38.09
C LYS A 6 1.64 -52.39 -38.10
N PRO A 7 0.94 -51.31 -38.53
CA PRO A 7 1.33 -49.93 -38.19
C PRO A 7 0.63 -49.51 -36.89
N LEU A 8 1.40 -49.38 -35.80
CA LEU A 8 0.87 -49.07 -34.46
C LEU A 8 1.55 -47.81 -33.92
N LEU A 9 1.38 -46.67 -34.60
CA LEU A 9 1.90 -45.39 -34.12
C LEU A 9 0.98 -44.18 -34.34
N LYS A 10 -0.16 -44.34 -35.02
CA LYS A 10 -1.12 -43.23 -35.25
C LYS A 10 -2.36 -43.24 -34.33
N ILE A 11 -2.43 -44.18 -33.38
CA ILE A 11 -3.57 -44.29 -32.44
C ILE A 11 -3.24 -43.71 -31.04
N LEU A 12 -1.97 -43.45 -30.73
CA LEU A 12 -1.57 -42.94 -29.40
C LEU A 12 -1.75 -41.42 -29.22
N PHE A 13 -1.93 -40.64 -30.29
CA PHE A 13 -2.07 -39.18 -30.18
C PHE A 13 -3.51 -38.67 -30.02
N ILE A 14 -4.52 -39.53 -30.19
CA ILE A 14 -5.94 -39.14 -30.04
C ILE A 14 -6.44 -39.43 -28.60
N ALA A 15 -5.77 -40.30 -27.86
CA ALA A 15 -6.14 -40.64 -26.48
C ALA A 15 -5.72 -39.61 -25.42
N SER A 16 -4.77 -38.71 -25.71
CA SER A 16 -4.32 -37.67 -24.76
C SER A 16 -5.12 -36.35 -24.85
N LEU A 17 -5.85 -36.10 -25.95
CA LEU A 17 -6.71 -34.91 -26.06
C LEU A 17 -8.09 -35.12 -25.42
N ALA A 18 -8.56 -36.37 -25.32
CA ALA A 18 -9.84 -36.69 -24.68
C ALA A 18 -9.79 -36.63 -23.15
N SER A 19 -8.62 -36.83 -22.51
CA SER A 19 -8.46 -36.72 -21.06
C SER A 19 -8.43 -35.27 -20.56
N VAL A 20 -7.97 -34.32 -21.39
CA VAL A 20 -7.95 -32.89 -21.04
C VAL A 20 -9.34 -32.26 -21.10
N ILE A 21 -10.20 -32.71 -22.04
CA ILE A 21 -11.58 -32.19 -22.15
C ILE A 21 -12.53 -32.86 -21.14
N TYR A 22 -12.26 -34.11 -20.74
CA TYR A 22 -13.09 -34.82 -19.75
C TYR A 22 -12.81 -34.41 -18.28
N SER A 23 -11.70 -33.72 -18.02
CA SER A 23 -11.40 -33.18 -16.67
C SER A 23 -12.06 -31.82 -16.37
N CYS A 24 -12.74 -31.21 -17.35
CA CYS A 24 -13.46 -29.92 -17.18
C CYS A 24 -14.98 -30.06 -17.05
N LYS A 25 -15.55 -31.26 -16.81
CA LYS A 25 -17.01 -31.42 -16.79
C LYS A 25 -17.60 -32.29 -15.68
N LYS A 26 -16.89 -32.48 -14.56
CA LYS A 26 -17.43 -33.28 -13.45
C LYS A 26 -17.01 -32.84 -12.06
N GLU A 27 -17.36 -31.62 -11.65
CA GLU A 27 -17.69 -31.31 -10.24
C GLU A 27 -18.74 -30.19 -10.17
N ILE A 28 -20.01 -30.57 -10.29
CA ILE A 28 -21.13 -29.78 -9.77
C ILE A 28 -21.88 -30.67 -8.78
N LYS A 29 -22.11 -30.11 -7.59
CA LYS A 29 -22.98 -30.55 -6.47
C LYS A 29 -22.43 -31.64 -5.54
N LYS A 30 -21.72 -31.19 -4.51
CA LYS A 30 -22.01 -31.61 -3.14
C LYS A 30 -22.41 -30.39 -2.31
N THR A 31 -23.72 -30.27 -2.11
CA THR A 31 -24.33 -29.48 -1.05
C THR A 31 -23.94 -30.13 0.28
N VAL A 32 -23.05 -29.49 1.04
CA VAL A 32 -22.90 -29.74 2.47
C VAL A 32 -23.43 -28.51 3.17
N ILE A 33 -24.58 -28.69 3.82
CA ILE A 33 -25.11 -27.78 4.82
C ILE A 33 -24.11 -27.78 5.97
N LEU A 34 -23.42 -26.67 6.17
CA LEU A 34 -22.62 -26.40 7.36
C LEU A 34 -23.14 -25.12 8.00
N LYS A 35 -23.38 -25.25 9.29
CA LYS A 35 -24.23 -24.42 10.14
C LYS A 35 -23.87 -22.93 10.06
N ASN A 36 -24.91 -22.11 9.98
CA ASN A 36 -24.88 -20.74 10.47
C ASN A 36 -24.55 -20.77 11.96
N ASP A 37 -23.27 -20.66 12.29
CA ASP A 37 -22.86 -20.05 13.55
C ASP A 37 -22.69 -18.57 13.27
N SER A 38 -23.80 -17.84 13.48
CA SER A 38 -23.80 -16.40 13.67
C SER A 38 -23.05 -16.07 14.96
N HIS A 39 -21.73 -16.21 14.95
CA HIS A 39 -20.90 -15.51 15.91
C HIS A 39 -20.77 -14.08 15.42
N GLY A 40 -21.56 -13.22 16.07
CA GLY A 40 -21.59 -11.79 15.81
C GLY A 40 -20.18 -11.25 15.68
N VAL A 41 -19.86 -10.78 14.47
CA VAL A 41 -18.82 -9.78 14.27
C VAL A 41 -19.23 -8.62 15.17
N LYS A 42 -18.52 -8.50 16.31
CA LYS A 42 -18.59 -7.30 17.12
C LYS A 42 -18.14 -6.17 16.20
N LYS A 43 -19.14 -5.45 15.74
CA LYS A 43 -19.00 -4.21 15.01
C LYS A 43 -18.43 -3.22 16.02
N ASP A 44 -17.11 -3.16 16.13
CA ASP A 44 -16.43 -2.00 16.72
C ASP A 44 -16.56 -0.85 15.71
N SER A 45 -17.81 -0.43 15.52
CA SER A 45 -18.19 0.80 14.84
C SER A 45 -17.85 1.97 15.74
N ASN A 46 -16.55 2.27 15.83
CA ASN A 46 -16.04 3.61 16.12
C ASN A 46 -15.58 4.31 14.83
N ALA A 47 -16.05 3.85 13.66
CA ALA A 47 -16.25 4.74 12.53
C ALA A 47 -17.40 5.67 12.92
N ALA A 48 -17.05 6.72 13.67
CA ALA A 48 -17.97 7.75 14.09
C ALA A 48 -18.72 8.25 12.86
N LYS A 49 -20.04 8.06 12.87
CA LYS A 49 -20.96 8.96 12.17
C LYS A 49 -20.74 10.34 12.79
N ASN A 50 -19.69 11.05 12.36
CA ASN A 50 -19.59 12.45 12.66
C ASN A 50 -20.45 13.17 11.64
N ASP A 51 -21.53 13.68 12.20
CA ASP A 51 -22.50 14.58 11.63
C ASP A 51 -21.84 15.58 10.67
N GLN A 52 -22.59 15.86 9.59
CA GLN A 52 -22.33 17.01 8.76
C GLN A 52 -22.29 18.26 9.64
N ASN A 53 -21.09 18.74 9.95
CA ASN A 53 -20.91 20.11 10.41
C ASN A 53 -20.89 20.98 9.14
N VAL A 54 -22.09 21.35 8.68
CA VAL A 54 -22.37 22.04 7.40
C VAL A 54 -21.76 23.46 7.34
N GLU A 55 -21.07 23.94 8.37
CA GLU A 55 -20.45 25.27 8.35
C GLU A 55 -19.00 25.31 7.86
N ASN A 56 -18.25 24.21 7.90
CA ASN A 56 -16.87 24.17 7.41
C ASN A 56 -16.76 23.18 6.26
N HIS A 57 -16.32 23.63 5.08
CA HIS A 57 -16.12 22.83 3.85
C HIS A 57 -14.94 21.85 4.00
N GLN A 58 -14.97 21.06 5.06
CA GLN A 58 -13.88 20.23 5.54
C GLN A 58 -14.21 18.77 5.27
N VAL A 59 -13.30 18.08 4.59
CA VAL A 59 -13.38 16.63 4.36
C VAL A 59 -12.41 15.95 5.30
N VAL A 60 -12.92 15.07 6.15
CA VAL A 60 -12.13 14.32 7.14
C VAL A 60 -11.94 12.88 6.66
N TYR A 61 -10.71 12.39 6.72
CA TYR A 61 -10.34 11.01 6.41
C TYR A 61 -9.80 10.35 7.67
N ASN A 62 -10.33 9.17 7.99
CA ASN A 62 -9.96 8.42 9.19
C ASN A 62 -9.19 7.15 8.83
N GLU A 63 -8.21 6.78 9.63
CA GLU A 63 -7.42 5.57 9.39
C GLU A 63 -8.24 4.28 9.50
N ILE A 64 -8.00 3.39 8.55
CA ILE A 64 -8.55 2.04 8.52
C ILE A 64 -7.54 1.06 9.13
N LYS A 65 -7.78 0.67 10.39
CA LYS A 65 -6.95 -0.33 11.09
C LYS A 65 -7.11 -1.75 10.56
N ALA A 66 -8.27 -2.08 10.00
CA ALA A 66 -8.58 -3.40 9.45
C ALA A 66 -8.22 -3.53 7.96
N LEU A 67 -7.16 -2.84 7.52
CA LEU A 67 -6.67 -2.91 6.14
C LEU A 67 -6.11 -4.30 5.86
N LYS A 68 -6.65 -5.01 4.86
CA LYS A 68 -6.13 -6.32 4.47
C LYS A 68 -4.86 -6.10 3.66
N LYS A 69 -3.79 -6.76 4.08
CA LYS A 69 -2.47 -6.69 3.48
C LYS A 69 -2.02 -8.10 3.12
N ALA A 70 -1.64 -8.31 1.86
CA ALA A 70 -1.09 -9.57 1.38
C ALA A 70 0.20 -9.29 0.61
N SER A 71 1.19 -10.16 0.72
CA SER A 71 2.47 -9.98 0.07
C SER A 71 3.06 -11.30 -0.39
N ASN A 72 3.91 -11.24 -1.42
CA ASN A 72 4.71 -12.38 -1.88
C ASN A 72 6.17 -11.96 -2.05
N TYR A 73 6.83 -11.65 -0.93
CA TYR A 73 8.26 -11.34 -0.94
C TYR A 73 9.17 -12.58 -1.10
N ALA A 74 8.61 -13.71 -1.55
CA ALA A 74 9.39 -14.90 -1.86
C ALA A 74 10.30 -14.61 -3.05
N ASP A 75 11.58 -14.99 -2.95
CA ASP A 75 12.60 -14.75 -3.97
C ASP A 75 12.10 -15.16 -5.37
N GLY A 76 11.91 -14.15 -6.21
CA GLY A 76 11.34 -14.27 -7.53
C GLY A 76 11.47 -12.94 -8.29
N PRO A 77 11.29 -12.94 -9.61
CA PRO A 77 11.55 -11.76 -10.43
C PRO A 77 10.55 -10.62 -10.21
N ILE A 78 9.38 -10.92 -9.62
CA ILE A 78 8.34 -9.95 -9.33
C ILE A 78 7.81 -10.23 -7.93
N GLN A 79 8.01 -9.26 -7.04
CA GLN A 79 7.43 -9.27 -5.71
C GLN A 79 6.16 -8.42 -5.68
N SER A 80 5.34 -8.60 -4.66
CA SER A 80 4.07 -7.89 -4.55
C SER A 80 3.68 -7.56 -3.12
N PHE A 81 2.92 -6.47 -3.04
CA PHE A 81 2.23 -6.02 -1.85
C PHE A 81 0.85 -5.53 -2.26
N ASP A 82 -0.18 -6.24 -1.84
CA ASP A 82 -1.58 -5.94 -2.15
C ASP A 82 -2.27 -5.42 -0.89
N MET A 83 -2.91 -4.26 -1.00
CA MET A 83 -3.75 -3.68 0.04
C MET A 83 -5.20 -3.70 -0.42
N SER A 84 -6.12 -4.08 0.46
CA SER A 84 -7.54 -4.04 0.14
C SER A 84 -8.40 -3.64 1.33
N PHE A 85 -9.40 -2.83 1.04
CA PHE A 85 -10.45 -2.43 1.97
C PHE A 85 -11.76 -2.34 1.19
N THR A 86 -12.85 -2.87 1.76
CA THR A 86 -14.15 -2.98 1.10
C THR A 86 -14.04 -3.59 -0.31
N ASN A 87 -14.36 -2.82 -1.35
CA ASN A 87 -14.26 -3.18 -2.76
C ASN A 87 -13.07 -2.53 -3.48
N GLN A 88 -12.24 -1.79 -2.76
CA GLN A 88 -11.05 -1.11 -3.27
C GLN A 88 -9.82 -2.00 -3.10
N ILE A 89 -9.09 -2.21 -4.19
CA ILE A 89 -7.91 -3.06 -4.22
C ILE A 89 -6.76 -2.28 -4.86
N PHE A 90 -5.66 -2.17 -4.13
CA PHE A 90 -4.41 -1.58 -4.58
C PHE A 90 -3.38 -2.69 -4.70
N LYS A 91 -2.95 -2.96 -5.92
CA LYS A 91 -1.94 -3.98 -6.21
C LYS A 91 -0.62 -3.29 -6.44
N VAL A 92 0.39 -3.61 -5.63
CA VAL A 92 1.75 -3.11 -5.83
C VAL A 92 2.62 -4.24 -6.33
N ARG A 93 3.39 -3.99 -7.39
CA ARG A 93 4.37 -4.93 -7.94
C ARG A 93 5.73 -4.28 -7.94
N TYR A 94 6.71 -5.01 -7.46
CA TYR A 94 8.11 -4.60 -7.46
C TYR A 94 8.80 -5.39 -8.55
N ILE A 95 9.41 -4.67 -9.49
CA ILE A 95 10.14 -5.21 -10.61
C ILE A 95 11.49 -4.52 -10.59
N GLU A 96 12.54 -5.28 -10.28
CA GLU A 96 13.89 -4.74 -10.06
C GLU A 96 13.86 -3.63 -8.99
N ASP A 97 14.29 -2.42 -9.32
CA ASP A 97 14.38 -1.26 -8.42
C ASP A 97 13.13 -0.36 -8.45
N ARG A 98 12.04 -0.78 -9.09
CA ARG A 98 10.85 0.04 -9.29
C ARG A 98 9.60 -0.59 -8.71
N ALA A 99 8.78 0.26 -8.12
CA ALA A 99 7.43 -0.09 -7.71
C ALA A 99 6.40 0.42 -8.72
N TYR A 100 5.39 -0.40 -8.95
CA TYR A 100 4.23 -0.06 -9.77
C TYR A 100 2.96 -0.34 -9.00
N ILE A 101 1.97 0.54 -9.13
CA ILE A 101 0.66 0.40 -8.49
C ILE A 101 -0.45 0.35 -9.53
N ARG A 102 -1.40 -0.55 -9.30
CA ARG A 102 -2.67 -0.64 -10.03
C ARG A 102 -3.81 -0.53 -9.03
N TYR A 103 -4.88 0.16 -9.43
CA TYR A 103 -6.03 0.42 -8.58
C TYR A 103 -7.31 -0.10 -9.22
N GLU A 104 -8.05 -0.90 -8.44
CA GLU A 104 -9.29 -1.55 -8.85
C GLU A 104 -10.42 -1.23 -7.86
N ILE A 105 -11.64 -1.10 -8.38
CA ILE A 105 -12.88 -1.00 -7.61
C ILE A 105 -13.87 -2.02 -8.18
N ASP A 106 -14.44 -2.86 -7.33
CA ASP A 106 -15.39 -3.92 -7.74
C ASP A 106 -14.84 -4.83 -8.86
N GLY A 107 -13.51 -5.09 -8.81
CA GLY A 107 -12.81 -5.88 -9.83
C GLY A 107 -12.59 -5.16 -11.17
N LYS A 108 -13.08 -3.94 -11.34
CA LYS A 108 -12.81 -3.09 -12.51
C LYS A 108 -11.53 -2.29 -12.28
N VAL A 109 -10.66 -2.26 -13.29
CA VAL A 109 -9.49 -1.39 -13.29
C VAL A 109 -9.93 0.07 -13.41
N ILE A 110 -9.61 0.86 -12.39
CA ILE A 110 -9.79 2.31 -12.41
C ILE A 110 -8.54 2.98 -12.95
N GLN A 111 -7.38 2.49 -12.53
CA GLN A 111 -6.09 2.93 -13.00
C GLN A 111 -5.19 1.73 -13.21
N ASP A 112 -4.69 1.58 -14.45
CA ASP A 112 -3.73 0.52 -14.77
C ASP A 112 -2.36 0.82 -14.13
N TRP A 113 -1.40 -0.08 -14.31
CA TRP A 113 -0.07 0.04 -13.73
C TRP A 113 0.54 1.42 -13.99
N GLN A 114 0.84 2.14 -12.90
CA GLN A 114 1.56 3.40 -12.89
C GLN A 114 2.76 3.30 -11.96
N PHE A 115 3.75 4.13 -12.18
CA PHE A 115 4.89 4.23 -11.27
C PHE A 115 4.43 4.63 -9.86
N LEU A 116 5.01 3.97 -8.86
CA LEU A 116 4.85 4.27 -7.45
C LEU A 116 6.19 4.78 -6.92
N ASN A 117 6.20 5.93 -6.24
CA ASN A 117 7.39 6.64 -5.78
C ASN A 117 8.16 5.90 -4.68
N VAL A 118 7.62 4.78 -4.21
CA VAL A 118 8.19 4.03 -3.10
C VAL A 118 9.23 3.06 -3.62
N ASN A 119 10.41 3.02 -3.02
CA ASN A 119 11.43 2.04 -3.36
C ASN A 119 11.87 1.22 -2.14
N PHE A 120 11.16 0.14 -1.83
CA PHE A 120 11.46 -0.68 -0.65
C PHE A 120 12.77 -1.49 -0.73
N TYR A 121 13.56 -1.40 -1.80
CA TYR A 121 14.93 -1.95 -1.78
C TYR A 121 15.93 -1.01 -1.09
N TYR A 122 15.66 0.29 -1.13
CA TYR A 122 16.56 1.33 -0.61
C TYR A 122 15.93 2.08 0.56
N ASP A 123 14.60 2.19 0.56
CA ASP A 123 13.87 3.07 1.46
C ASP A 123 13.34 2.38 2.73
N SER A 124 13.28 1.04 2.74
CA SER A 124 12.73 0.28 3.87
C SER A 124 13.05 -1.21 3.75
N SER A 125 12.66 -2.03 4.74
CA SER A 125 12.50 -3.48 4.52
C SER A 125 11.06 -3.79 4.11
N TYR A 126 10.80 -4.91 3.43
CA TYR A 126 9.45 -5.31 3.03
C TYR A 126 8.47 -5.47 4.19
N GLU A 127 8.97 -5.95 5.33
CA GLU A 127 8.18 -6.13 6.55
C GLU A 127 7.80 -4.78 7.14
N ILE A 128 8.73 -3.81 7.13
CA ILE A 128 8.49 -2.45 7.61
C ILE A 128 7.49 -1.77 6.68
N ALA A 129 7.70 -1.85 5.37
CA ALA A 129 6.79 -1.35 4.34
C ALA A 129 5.35 -1.82 4.54
N GLN A 130 5.18 -3.13 4.73
CA GLN A 130 3.86 -3.72 4.96
C GLN A 130 3.26 -3.24 6.28
N LYS A 131 4.04 -3.16 7.36
CA LYS A 131 3.55 -2.72 8.67
C LYS A 131 3.13 -1.25 8.65
N ASP A 132 3.93 -0.41 8.00
CA ASP A 132 3.87 1.05 8.08
C ASP A 132 3.21 1.71 6.85
N SER A 133 2.59 0.93 5.97
CA SER A 133 1.66 1.48 4.97
C SER A 133 0.27 1.67 5.56
N HIS A 134 -0.35 2.83 5.37
CA HIS A 134 -1.64 3.17 5.97
C HIS A 134 -2.67 3.60 4.93
N MET A 135 -3.95 3.46 5.26
CA MET A 135 -5.07 3.93 4.43
C MET A 135 -5.99 4.78 5.30
N LEU A 136 -6.26 6.01 4.86
CA LEU A 136 -7.25 6.90 5.45
C LEU A 136 -8.44 6.98 4.51
N TYR A 137 -9.66 6.83 5.01
CA TYR A 137 -10.84 6.74 4.18
C TYR A 137 -11.94 7.68 4.65
N ASN A 138 -12.67 8.25 3.69
CA ASN A 138 -13.89 8.99 3.89
C ASN A 138 -15.05 8.22 3.26
N GLU A 139 -15.97 7.74 4.11
CA GLU A 139 -17.11 6.94 3.66
C GLU A 139 -18.14 7.75 2.87
N SER A 140 -18.29 9.05 3.14
CA SER A 140 -19.37 9.87 2.56
C SER A 140 -19.16 10.15 1.07
N ASN A 141 -17.90 10.23 0.61
CA ASN A 141 -17.56 10.48 -0.79
C ASN A 141 -16.76 9.34 -1.45
N SER A 142 -16.55 8.23 -0.74
CA SER A 142 -15.79 7.06 -1.24
C SER A 142 -14.41 7.43 -1.79
N SER A 143 -13.69 8.29 -1.06
CA SER A 143 -12.32 8.69 -1.38
C SER A 143 -11.41 8.50 -0.18
N GLY A 144 -10.10 8.52 -0.43
CA GLY A 144 -9.15 8.34 0.64
C GLY A 144 -7.72 8.63 0.24
N ILE A 145 -6.84 8.34 1.19
CA ILE A 145 -5.42 8.62 1.13
C ILE A 145 -4.67 7.33 1.46
N LEU A 146 -3.69 6.98 0.64
CA LEU A 146 -2.68 5.98 0.96
C LEU A 146 -1.42 6.69 1.42
N LEU A 147 -0.86 6.19 2.52
CA LEU A 147 0.43 6.60 3.04
C LEU A 147 1.37 5.42 2.88
N PHE A 148 2.39 5.58 2.05
CA PHE A 148 3.49 4.62 1.96
C PHE A 148 4.71 5.21 2.64
N PRO A 149 5.47 4.44 3.42
CA PRO A 149 6.64 4.97 4.09
C PRO A 149 7.65 5.46 3.05
N SER A 150 8.22 6.63 3.33
CA SER A 150 9.32 7.22 2.60
C SER A 150 10.57 7.21 3.47
N PHE A 151 11.74 7.10 2.85
CA PHE A 151 12.98 7.02 3.60
C PHE A 151 13.47 8.37 4.08
N THR A 152 13.60 8.45 5.39
CA THR A 152 14.53 9.36 6.07
C THR A 152 15.13 8.61 7.25
N GLU A 153 16.41 8.82 7.52
CA GLU A 153 17.10 8.14 8.62
C GLU A 153 16.64 8.63 10.01
N GLU A 154 16.10 9.85 10.08
CA GLU A 154 15.90 10.57 11.35
C GLU A 154 14.42 10.76 11.72
N TYR A 155 13.54 10.79 10.72
CA TYR A 155 12.15 11.23 10.86
C TYR A 155 11.17 10.31 10.14
N ALA A 156 9.92 10.28 10.61
CA ALA A 156 8.88 9.62 9.83
C ALA A 156 8.51 10.47 8.61
N ALA A 157 8.51 9.82 7.44
CA ALA A 157 8.04 10.42 6.22
C ALA A 157 7.15 9.44 5.45
N TYR A 158 6.23 10.01 4.67
CA TYR A 158 5.30 9.24 3.86
C TYR A 158 5.12 9.87 2.47
N PHE A 159 5.10 9.03 1.44
CA PHE A 159 4.54 9.40 0.15
C PHE A 159 3.02 9.35 0.23
N VAL A 160 2.38 10.46 -0.10
CA VAL A 160 0.93 10.64 -0.02
C VAL A 160 0.32 10.43 -1.39
N TYR A 161 -0.61 9.48 -1.46
CA TYR A 161 -1.44 9.25 -2.64
C TYR A 161 -2.90 9.48 -2.30
N GLU A 162 -3.63 10.18 -3.16
CA GLU A 162 -5.08 10.36 -3.04
C GLU A 162 -5.78 9.48 -4.06
N PHE A 163 -6.84 8.79 -3.63
CA PHE A 163 -7.69 8.00 -4.53
C PHE A 163 -9.17 8.35 -4.35
N ASN A 164 -9.92 8.14 -5.42
CA ASN A 164 -11.38 8.21 -5.43
C ASN A 164 -11.93 7.19 -6.42
N ASN A 165 -13.19 7.30 -6.83
CA ASN A 165 -13.77 6.34 -7.78
C ASN A 165 -13.20 6.40 -9.21
N ASN A 166 -12.38 7.40 -9.53
CA ASN A 166 -11.93 7.69 -10.89
C ASN A 166 -10.41 7.62 -11.08
N LYS A 167 -9.61 7.82 -10.02
CA LYS A 167 -8.15 7.86 -10.13
C LYS A 167 -7.45 7.57 -8.82
N LEU A 168 -6.16 7.28 -8.92
CA LEU A 168 -5.16 7.27 -7.86
C LEU A 168 -4.03 8.23 -8.28
N GLN A 169 -3.72 9.23 -7.48
CA GLN A 169 -2.72 10.24 -7.81
C GLN A 169 -1.71 10.42 -6.68
N TYR A 170 -0.44 10.54 -7.03
CA TYR A 170 0.56 11.07 -6.12
C TYR A 170 0.22 12.54 -5.81
N VAL A 171 0.35 12.93 -4.55
CA VAL A 171 0.09 14.30 -4.10
C VAL A 171 1.39 14.99 -3.71
N LYS A 172 2.10 14.42 -2.73
CA LYS A 172 3.31 15.00 -2.14
C LYS A 172 4.02 14.00 -1.25
N GLU A 173 5.19 14.39 -0.75
CA GLU A 173 5.85 13.73 0.35
C GLU A 173 5.71 14.58 1.61
N ILE A 174 5.36 13.94 2.72
CA ILE A 174 5.22 14.60 4.03
C ILE A 174 6.23 14.04 5.02
N ILE A 175 6.67 14.87 5.95
CA ILE A 175 7.64 14.52 6.98
C ILE A 175 7.21 15.07 8.33
N LEU A 176 7.43 14.30 9.38
CA LEU A 176 7.31 14.78 10.74
C LEU A 176 8.67 15.33 11.15
N ASN A 177 8.85 16.65 11.08
CA ASN A 177 10.13 17.35 11.34
C ASN A 177 10.48 17.39 12.85
N MET A 178 10.45 16.24 13.50
CA MET A 178 10.89 16.01 14.86
C MET A 178 11.15 14.52 15.09
N SER A 179 12.17 14.21 15.89
CA SER A 179 12.41 12.84 16.33
C SER A 179 11.28 12.44 17.28
N MET A 180 10.50 11.44 16.88
CA MET A 180 9.45 10.90 17.74
C MET A 180 10.07 10.13 18.91
N PRO A 181 9.56 10.30 20.15
CA PRO A 181 9.88 9.38 21.22
C PRO A 181 9.55 7.94 20.80
N ALA A 182 10.42 6.97 21.11
CA ALA A 182 10.21 5.56 20.76
C ALA A 182 8.86 5.00 21.24
N GLU A 183 8.31 5.59 22.31
CA GLU A 183 6.98 5.28 22.87
C GLU A 183 5.83 5.56 21.90
N VAL A 184 5.95 6.49 20.96
CA VAL A 184 4.86 6.80 20.02
C VAL A 184 4.75 5.71 18.94
N TRP A 185 5.88 5.11 18.55
CA TRP A 185 5.92 4.02 17.57
C TRP A 185 5.54 2.66 18.16
N SER A 186 5.80 2.45 19.44
CA SER A 186 5.48 1.20 20.14
C SER A 186 4.04 1.15 20.66
N ASN A 187 3.36 2.30 20.75
CA ASN A 187 1.96 2.40 21.14
C ASN A 187 1.02 2.52 19.93
N VAL A 188 -0.27 2.29 20.18
CA VAL A 188 -1.33 2.53 19.19
C VAL A 188 -1.36 4.03 18.87
N HIS A 189 -0.97 4.36 17.64
CA HIS A 189 -1.14 5.69 17.06
C HIS A 189 -2.25 5.65 16.01
N ILE A 190 -2.88 6.79 15.74
CA ILE A 190 -3.95 6.90 14.74
C ILE A 190 -3.63 8.05 13.79
N PHE A 191 -3.63 7.75 12.50
CA PHE A 191 -3.52 8.76 11.46
C PHE A 191 -4.89 9.40 11.17
N LYS A 192 -4.85 10.69 10.85
CA LYS A 192 -6.00 11.45 10.39
C LYS A 192 -5.56 12.37 9.27
N ALA A 193 -6.44 12.60 8.30
CA ALA A 193 -6.24 13.69 7.36
C ALA A 193 -7.47 14.58 7.30
N VAL A 194 -7.21 15.86 7.12
CA VAL A 194 -8.22 16.89 7.05
C VAL A 194 -7.93 17.72 5.82
N ARG A 195 -8.87 17.75 4.88
CA ARG A 195 -8.81 18.64 3.73
C ARG A 195 -9.75 19.81 3.95
N GLU A 196 -9.22 21.01 3.83
CA GLU A 196 -10.00 22.24 3.84
C GLU A 196 -9.66 23.03 2.58
N LYS A 197 -10.67 23.29 1.72
CA LYS A 197 -10.45 23.89 0.39
C LYS A 197 -9.39 23.09 -0.40
N ASN A 198 -8.23 23.68 -0.64
CA ASN A 198 -7.14 23.10 -1.43
C ASN A 198 -5.97 22.58 -0.58
N THR A 199 -6.04 22.70 0.74
CA THR A 199 -4.97 22.23 1.64
C THR A 199 -5.34 20.90 2.26
N MET A 200 -4.38 19.99 2.34
CA MET A 200 -4.50 18.73 3.06
C MET A 200 -3.47 18.70 4.18
N GLN A 201 -3.96 18.57 5.40
CA GLN A 201 -3.17 18.36 6.60
C GLN A 201 -3.30 16.91 7.04
N ILE A 202 -2.16 16.26 7.30
CA ILE A 202 -2.10 14.90 7.81
C ILE A 202 -1.47 14.96 9.19
N SER A 203 -2.06 14.21 10.12
CA SER A 203 -1.62 14.16 11.50
C SER A 203 -1.60 12.75 12.04
N LEU A 204 -0.81 12.57 13.10
CA LEU A 204 -0.71 11.36 13.91
C LEU A 204 -1.11 11.71 15.34
N SER A 205 -2.01 10.95 15.94
CA SER A 205 -2.32 11.06 17.37
C SER A 205 -1.76 9.87 18.14
N ASP A 206 -1.11 10.13 19.28
CA ASP A 206 -0.68 9.08 20.19
C ASP A 206 -1.84 8.57 21.08
N ASN A 207 -1.56 7.57 21.92
CA ASN A 207 -2.54 7.01 22.85
C ASN A 207 -3.00 7.96 23.96
N LYS A 208 -2.31 9.10 24.15
CA LYS A 208 -2.68 10.18 25.08
C LYS A 208 -3.50 11.28 24.38
N GLY A 209 -3.75 11.14 23.08
CA GLY A 209 -4.45 12.11 22.26
C GLY A 209 -3.60 13.31 21.84
N LYS A 210 -2.26 13.26 22.05
CA LYS A 210 -1.37 14.30 21.55
C LYS A 210 -1.23 14.16 20.04
N GLU A 211 -1.50 15.26 19.34
CA GLU A 211 -1.45 15.33 17.88
C GLU A 211 -0.10 15.85 17.39
N TYR A 212 0.40 15.20 16.35
CA TYR A 212 1.65 15.49 15.66
C TYR A 212 1.33 15.77 14.20
N LEU A 213 1.69 16.96 13.72
CA LEU A 213 1.36 17.42 12.37
C LEU A 213 2.53 17.13 11.43
N PHE A 214 2.23 16.48 10.32
CA PHE A 214 3.20 16.35 9.23
C PHE A 214 3.29 17.65 8.44
N GLN A 215 4.49 17.94 7.94
CA GLN A 215 4.81 19.08 7.09
C GLN A 215 5.15 18.60 5.68
N ASP A 216 5.02 19.48 4.70
CA ASP A 216 5.37 19.17 3.31
C ASP A 216 6.90 19.17 3.19
N ARG A 217 7.47 18.08 2.68
CA ARG A 217 8.93 17.91 2.66
C ARG A 217 9.64 18.98 1.82
N GLU A 218 8.99 19.46 0.76
CA GLU A 218 9.51 20.53 -0.08
C GLU A 218 9.60 21.86 0.69
N GLU A 219 8.58 22.21 1.48
CA GLU A 219 8.59 23.42 2.32
C GLU A 219 9.70 23.37 3.38
N VAL A 220 9.99 22.19 3.95
CA VAL A 220 11.10 22.04 4.91
C VAL A 220 12.44 22.29 4.22
N ARG A 221 12.66 21.75 3.02
CA ARG A 221 13.90 21.94 2.25
C ARG A 221 14.12 23.40 1.83
N GLU A 222 13.07 24.15 1.54
CA GLU A 222 13.17 25.58 1.20
C GLU A 222 13.54 26.44 2.42
N ASN A 223 13.13 26.02 3.62
CA ASN A 223 13.44 26.72 4.87
C ASN A 223 14.83 26.34 5.45
N GLU A 224 15.43 25.25 4.99
CA GLU A 224 16.84 24.91 5.22
C GLU A 224 17.74 25.81 4.35
N SER A 225 18.01 27.03 4.82
CA SER A 225 18.98 27.96 4.22
C SER A 225 20.32 27.27 3.86
N PRO A 226 20.96 27.59 2.72
CA PRO A 226 22.21 26.96 2.25
C PRO A 226 23.45 27.27 3.11
N GLU A 227 23.32 27.88 4.28
CA GLU A 227 24.45 28.33 5.11
C GLU A 227 25.26 27.20 5.77
N ASN A 228 24.84 25.94 5.68
CA ASN A 228 25.55 24.81 6.30
C ASN A 228 26.28 23.85 5.34
N ARG A 229 26.64 24.29 4.13
CA ARG A 229 27.51 23.52 3.21
C ARG A 229 29.01 23.77 3.38
N ASN A 230 29.50 23.94 4.60
CA ASN A 230 30.94 24.11 4.89
C ASN A 230 31.57 22.90 5.62
N LEU A 231 31.25 21.67 5.21
CA LEU A 231 31.94 20.46 5.70
C LEU A 231 32.85 19.77 4.65
N SER A 232 33.19 20.45 3.56
CA SER A 232 34.10 19.92 2.52
C SER A 232 35.55 20.46 2.58
N LYS A 233 35.91 21.35 3.51
CA LYS A 233 37.27 21.95 3.53
C LYS A 233 38.27 21.27 4.46
N ASP A 234 37.83 20.41 5.38
CA ASP A 234 38.73 19.76 6.35
C ASP A 234 39.34 18.44 5.89
N LEU A 235 38.98 17.94 4.69
CA LEU A 235 39.53 16.69 4.14
C LEU A 235 40.68 16.87 3.13
N ILE A 236 41.12 18.10 2.84
CA ILE A 236 42.19 18.36 1.85
C ILE A 236 43.56 18.65 2.49
N LEU A 237 43.66 18.85 3.81
CA LEU A 237 44.92 19.26 4.46
C LEU A 237 45.84 18.13 4.98
N LEU A 238 45.48 16.84 4.79
CA LEU A 238 46.28 15.72 5.31
C LEU A 238 47.29 15.10 4.31
N ASN A 239 47.42 15.63 3.09
CA ASN A 239 48.33 15.06 2.08
C ASN A 239 49.46 16.00 1.60
N SER A 240 49.75 17.08 2.32
CA SER A 240 50.84 18.00 1.93
C SER A 240 51.86 18.25 3.05
N LYS A 241 52.46 17.19 3.59
CA LYS A 241 53.83 17.25 4.14
C LYS A 241 54.54 15.93 3.88
N LYS A 242 55.39 15.93 2.86
CA LYS A 242 56.52 15.01 2.68
C LYS A 242 57.78 15.85 2.67
#